data_AF-A0A7C4AG09-F1
#
_entry.id   AF-A0A7C4AG09-F1
#
_cell.length_a   1.000
_cell.length_b   1.000
_cell.length_c   1.000
_cell.angle_alpha   90.00
_cell.angle_beta   90.00
_cell.angle_gamma   90.00
#
_symmetry.space_group_name_H-M   'P 1'
#
loop_
_entity.id
_entity.type
_entity.pdbx_description
1 polymer ?
#
loop_
_entity_poly.entity_id
_entity_poly.type
_entity_poly.pdbx_seq_one_letter_code
_entity_poly.pdbx_strand_id
1 'polypeptide(L)'
;RTGQVLAVRTALNAQARHGADIMSRIDFALAPPGQTVLQTLIRDQIGGLLRDLLETLPRGAPDLRHLVLVGNTVMHHLFCGVSVEPLAHHPFVPGDHGLKLFEPSALGWRLPGQPAVRFLPCLGGFVGSDILAGILATRLNEQDSLAVLVDLGTNGEIVVGNRRRLLCASTAAGPAFEGARIAMGMRAATGAIAEVSVCDGHLNCHVLGSCPPRGICGSGLVDAVAAGLELGWIQPSGKLANGNSVVLASPVTLTQSDIRELQLAKGAIAAGIRLLLSQWGAQLTDVSQVFLAGAFGNYINRASARRIGLIDFPLEIVQPAGNTALLGAKLALFSLHDHDGSFPEVLRRIQHLRLDEAPGFHEAFVDAMRFPC
;
A
#
# COMPACT_ATOMS: atom_id res chain seq x y z
N ARG A 1 6.92 -14.68 -25.82
CA ARG A 1 5.91 -13.97 -25.00
C ARG A 1 6.31 -12.48 -24.99
N THR A 2 5.48 -11.56 -25.46
CA THR A 2 5.86 -10.13 -25.65
C THR A 2 5.79 -9.30 -24.37
N GLY A 3 5.08 -9.79 -23.34
CA GLY A 3 4.82 -9.01 -22.11
C GLY A 3 3.92 -7.80 -22.32
N GLN A 4 3.27 -7.68 -23.47
CA GLN A 4 2.31 -6.62 -23.74
C GLN A 4 1.03 -6.82 -22.91
N VAL A 5 0.51 -5.74 -22.34
CA VAL A 5 -0.80 -5.73 -21.67
C VAL A 5 -1.86 -5.54 -22.75
N LEU A 6 -2.78 -6.49 -22.88
CA LEU A 6 -3.85 -6.45 -23.91
C LEU A 6 -5.09 -5.68 -23.44
N ALA A 7 -5.43 -5.81 -22.16
CA ALA A 7 -6.59 -5.16 -21.56
C ALA A 7 -6.40 -5.03 -20.04
N VAL A 8 -7.09 -4.05 -19.44
CA VAL A 8 -7.14 -3.81 -18.00
C VAL A 8 -8.60 -3.59 -17.59
N ARG A 9 -8.99 -4.15 -16.45
CA ARG A 9 -10.28 -3.92 -15.80
C ARG A 9 -10.06 -3.66 -14.31
N THR A 10 -10.86 -2.76 -13.75
CA THR A 10 -10.76 -2.35 -12.34
C THR A 10 -12.15 -2.10 -11.80
N ALA A 11 -12.38 -2.48 -10.55
CA ALA A 11 -13.61 -2.20 -9.82
C ALA A 11 -13.30 -1.97 -8.34
N LEU A 12 -14.21 -1.29 -7.63
CA LEU A 12 -14.16 -1.20 -6.17
C LEU A 12 -14.44 -2.58 -5.57
N ASN A 13 -13.66 -3.00 -4.57
CA ASN A 13 -13.84 -4.30 -3.94
C ASN A 13 -15.26 -4.43 -3.34
N ALA A 14 -16.01 -5.43 -3.80
CA ALA A 14 -17.40 -5.67 -3.42
C ALA A 14 -17.56 -5.97 -1.92
N GLN A 15 -16.51 -6.45 -1.26
CA GLN A 15 -16.45 -6.66 0.18
C GLN A 15 -16.55 -5.36 0.98
N ALA A 16 -16.30 -4.19 0.36
CA ALA A 16 -16.39 -2.88 1.03
C ALA A 16 -17.78 -2.61 1.64
N ARG A 17 -18.83 -3.30 1.17
CA ARG A 17 -20.19 -3.22 1.74
C ARG A 17 -20.33 -3.85 3.14
N HIS A 18 -19.37 -4.70 3.52
CA HIS A 18 -19.35 -5.42 4.81
C HIS A 18 -18.19 -4.99 5.72
N GLY A 19 -17.29 -4.14 5.22
CA GLY A 19 -16.17 -3.60 5.98
C GLY A 19 -15.36 -2.63 5.12
N ALA A 20 -15.24 -1.38 5.57
CA ALA A 20 -14.53 -0.32 4.85
C ALA A 20 -13.01 -0.58 4.79
N ASP A 21 -12.47 -1.20 5.84
CA ASP A 21 -11.06 -1.54 5.99
C ASP A 21 -10.85 -3.04 6.25
N ILE A 22 -9.60 -3.44 6.42
CA ILE A 22 -9.22 -4.85 6.62
C ILE A 22 -9.74 -5.39 7.95
N MET A 23 -9.67 -4.60 9.04
CA MET A 23 -10.08 -5.05 10.37
C MET A 23 -11.58 -5.27 10.46
N SER A 24 -12.38 -4.33 9.96
CA SER A 24 -13.83 -4.49 9.88
C SER A 24 -14.26 -5.69 9.02
N ARG A 25 -13.48 -6.04 7.99
CA ARG A 25 -13.71 -7.29 7.22
C ARG A 25 -13.34 -8.54 8.00
N ILE A 26 -12.27 -8.50 8.80
CA ILE A 26 -11.94 -9.59 9.73
C ILE A 26 -13.10 -9.77 10.68
N ASP A 27 -13.55 -8.73 11.37
CA ASP A 27 -14.65 -8.79 12.34
C ASP A 27 -15.92 -9.39 11.71
N PHE A 28 -16.29 -8.94 10.50
CA PHE A 28 -17.41 -9.53 9.77
C PHE A 28 -17.19 -11.01 9.45
N ALA A 29 -15.97 -11.39 9.04
CA ALA A 29 -15.66 -12.77 8.69
C ALA A 29 -15.75 -13.74 9.89
N LEU A 30 -15.42 -13.26 11.11
CA LEU A 30 -15.48 -14.05 12.34
C LEU A 30 -16.91 -14.45 12.73
N ALA A 31 -17.91 -13.66 12.34
CA ALA A 31 -19.31 -13.96 12.60
C ALA A 31 -19.88 -14.87 11.49
N PRO A 32 -20.21 -16.16 11.74
CA PRO A 32 -20.71 -17.05 10.70
C PRO A 32 -22.05 -16.53 10.11
N PRO A 33 -22.27 -16.63 8.78
CA PRO A 33 -21.42 -17.23 7.74
C PRO A 33 -20.45 -16.24 7.04
N GLY A 34 -19.99 -15.20 7.75
CA GLY A 34 -19.28 -14.04 7.19
C GLY A 34 -18.07 -14.36 6.32
N GLN A 35 -17.22 -15.31 6.74
CA GLN A 35 -16.07 -15.74 5.92
C GLN A 35 -16.49 -16.25 4.54
N THR A 36 -17.50 -17.12 4.48
CA THR A 36 -18.02 -17.67 3.21
C THR A 36 -18.64 -16.59 2.34
N VAL A 37 -19.34 -15.62 2.96
CA VAL A 37 -19.92 -14.47 2.25
C VAL A 37 -18.83 -13.64 1.59
N LEU A 38 -17.79 -13.24 2.34
CA LEU A 38 -16.69 -12.42 1.81
C LEU A 38 -15.87 -13.17 0.76
N GLN A 39 -15.65 -14.47 0.95
CA GLN A 39 -14.97 -15.34 -0.02
C GLN A 39 -15.73 -15.39 -1.35
N THR A 40 -17.04 -15.64 -1.30
CA THR A 40 -17.89 -15.72 -2.48
C THR A 40 -17.90 -14.40 -3.22
N LEU A 41 -18.09 -13.28 -2.51
CA LEU A 41 -18.11 -11.94 -3.09
C LEU A 41 -16.84 -11.62 -3.89
N ILE A 42 -15.65 -11.90 -3.33
CA ILE A 42 -14.39 -11.57 -4.03
C ILE A 42 -14.13 -12.51 -5.20
N ARG A 43 -14.46 -13.81 -5.08
CA ARG A 43 -14.32 -14.79 -6.18
C ARG A 43 -15.25 -14.46 -7.34
N ASP A 44 -16.50 -14.13 -7.05
CA ASP A 44 -17.49 -13.75 -8.07
C ASP A 44 -17.10 -12.47 -8.79
N GLN A 45 -16.62 -11.46 -8.03
CA GLN A 45 -16.17 -10.21 -8.61
C GLN A 45 -14.97 -10.40 -9.53
N ILE A 46 -13.93 -11.12 -9.09
CA ILE A 46 -12.75 -11.39 -9.92
C ILE A 46 -13.15 -12.21 -11.16
N GLY A 47 -13.99 -13.24 -10.99
CA GLY A 47 -14.51 -14.02 -12.10
C GLY A 47 -15.29 -13.18 -13.12
N GLY A 48 -16.07 -12.21 -12.66
CA GLY A 48 -16.76 -11.23 -13.52
C GLY A 48 -15.78 -10.37 -14.31
N LEU A 49 -14.82 -9.74 -13.63
CA LEU A 49 -13.80 -8.90 -14.28
C LEU A 49 -12.99 -9.68 -15.33
N LEU A 50 -12.69 -10.97 -15.06
CA LEU A 50 -12.01 -11.83 -16.01
C LEU A 50 -12.85 -12.10 -17.26
N ARG A 51 -14.16 -12.37 -17.10
CA ARG A 51 -15.07 -12.53 -18.26
C ARG A 51 -15.13 -11.25 -19.09
N ASP A 52 -15.37 -10.11 -18.46
CA ASP A 52 -15.45 -8.80 -19.14
C ASP A 52 -14.14 -8.46 -19.88
N LEU A 53 -12.99 -8.85 -19.33
CA LEU A 53 -11.70 -8.65 -19.97
C LEU A 53 -11.55 -9.55 -21.20
N LEU A 54 -11.86 -10.84 -21.07
CA LEU A 54 -11.77 -11.83 -22.15
C LEU A 54 -12.73 -11.51 -23.31
N GLU A 55 -13.92 -11.00 -23.03
CA GLU A 55 -14.89 -10.57 -24.05
C GLU A 55 -14.38 -9.43 -24.94
N THR A 56 -13.43 -8.63 -24.44
CA THR A 56 -12.81 -7.54 -25.22
C THR A 56 -11.59 -7.94 -26.02
N LEU A 57 -11.14 -9.19 -25.91
CA LEU A 57 -10.01 -9.67 -26.70
C LEU A 57 -10.45 -10.01 -28.14
N PRO A 58 -9.58 -9.82 -29.14
CA PRO A 58 -9.86 -10.22 -30.52
C PRO A 58 -10.18 -11.71 -30.64
N ARG A 59 -11.04 -12.07 -31.60
CA ARG A 59 -11.29 -13.47 -31.96
C ARG A 59 -9.97 -14.13 -32.37
N GLY A 60 -9.68 -15.32 -31.81
CA GLY A 60 -8.42 -16.04 -32.04
C GLY A 60 -7.28 -15.65 -31.10
N ALA A 61 -7.55 -14.86 -30.04
CA ALA A 61 -6.59 -14.68 -28.95
C ALA A 61 -6.15 -16.05 -28.39
N PRO A 62 -4.86 -16.22 -28.05
CA PRO A 62 -4.35 -17.48 -27.52
C PRO A 62 -5.01 -17.83 -26.19
N ASP A 63 -5.11 -19.14 -25.91
CA ASP A 63 -5.67 -19.65 -24.66
C ASP A 63 -4.98 -19.07 -23.42
N LEU A 64 -5.78 -18.76 -22.41
CA LEU A 64 -5.30 -18.32 -21.11
C LEU A 64 -4.67 -19.51 -20.38
N ARG A 65 -3.38 -19.45 -20.08
CA ARG A 65 -2.61 -20.56 -19.48
C ARG A 65 -2.33 -20.41 -17.98
N HIS A 66 -2.16 -19.17 -17.52
CA HIS A 66 -1.80 -18.88 -16.13
C HIS A 66 -2.58 -17.67 -15.63
N LEU A 67 -3.01 -17.75 -14.38
CA LEU A 67 -3.53 -16.62 -13.62
C LEU A 67 -2.73 -16.47 -12.33
N VAL A 68 -2.30 -15.25 -12.04
CA VAL A 68 -1.56 -14.90 -10.83
C VAL A 68 -2.36 -13.85 -10.06
N LEU A 69 -2.65 -14.15 -8.80
CA LEU A 69 -3.33 -13.30 -7.85
C LEU A 69 -2.34 -12.91 -6.75
N VAL A 70 -2.39 -11.66 -6.35
CA VAL A 70 -1.59 -11.10 -5.26
C VAL A 70 -2.46 -10.19 -4.41
N GLY A 71 -2.09 -10.03 -3.15
CA GLY A 71 -2.77 -9.14 -2.22
C GLY A 71 -2.27 -9.33 -0.79
N ASN A 72 -2.68 -8.42 0.09
CA ASN A 72 -2.38 -8.52 1.52
C ASN A 72 -2.89 -9.84 2.12
N THR A 73 -2.37 -10.22 3.28
CA THR A 73 -2.64 -11.51 3.91
C THR A 73 -4.13 -11.77 4.13
N VAL A 74 -4.90 -10.75 4.52
CA VAL A 74 -6.35 -10.91 4.75
C VAL A 74 -7.08 -11.19 3.44
N MET A 75 -6.76 -10.46 2.37
CA MET A 75 -7.34 -10.70 1.05
C MET A 75 -6.97 -12.09 0.52
N HIS A 76 -5.74 -12.55 0.76
CA HIS A 76 -5.31 -13.92 0.47
C HIS A 76 -6.19 -14.94 1.20
N HIS A 77 -6.35 -14.79 2.52
CA HIS A 77 -7.10 -15.72 3.35
C HIS A 77 -8.59 -15.77 2.97
N LEU A 78 -9.22 -14.60 2.81
CA LEU A 78 -10.62 -14.49 2.37
C LEU A 78 -10.83 -15.13 0.99
N PHE A 79 -9.95 -14.88 0.02
CA PHE A 79 -10.07 -15.52 -1.29
C PHE A 79 -9.86 -17.04 -1.22
N CYS A 80 -8.85 -17.49 -0.46
CA CYS A 80 -8.45 -18.89 -0.40
C CYS A 80 -9.36 -19.74 0.48
N GLY A 81 -10.19 -19.13 1.32
CA GLY A 81 -11.01 -19.83 2.32
C GLY A 81 -10.22 -20.26 3.55
N VAL A 82 -9.06 -19.65 3.80
CA VAL A 82 -8.26 -19.86 5.01
C VAL A 82 -8.83 -18.98 6.12
N SER A 83 -8.91 -19.50 7.35
CA SER A 83 -9.45 -18.74 8.49
C SER A 83 -8.66 -17.45 8.73
N VAL A 84 -9.36 -16.33 8.84
CA VAL A 84 -8.77 -15.03 9.21
C VAL A 84 -8.73 -14.82 10.73
N GLU A 85 -9.27 -15.74 11.53
CA GLU A 85 -9.28 -15.68 12.99
C GLU A 85 -7.91 -15.42 13.62
N PRO A 86 -6.80 -16.04 13.15
CA PRO A 86 -5.48 -15.76 13.72
C PRO A 86 -4.99 -14.31 13.48
N LEU A 87 -5.60 -13.58 12.54
CA LEU A 87 -5.29 -12.17 12.26
C LEU A 87 -6.17 -11.20 13.06
N ALA A 88 -7.15 -11.69 13.82
CA ALA A 88 -8.00 -10.88 14.70
C ALA A 88 -7.39 -10.66 16.09
N HIS A 89 -6.44 -11.51 16.49
CA HIS A 89 -5.89 -11.55 17.83
C HIS A 89 -4.37 -11.62 17.81
N HIS A 90 -3.73 -10.95 18.76
CA HIS A 90 -2.30 -11.08 18.99
C HIS A 90 -1.95 -12.57 19.21
N PRO A 91 -0.91 -13.13 18.55
CA PRO A 91 0.21 -12.43 17.89
C PRO A 91 0.05 -12.15 16.38
N PHE A 92 -1.17 -12.17 15.84
CA PHE A 92 -1.48 -11.90 14.43
C PHE A 92 -0.76 -12.81 13.43
N VAL A 93 -0.59 -14.10 13.78
CA VAL A 93 0.18 -15.05 12.97
C VAL A 93 -0.76 -15.87 12.09
N PRO A 94 -0.72 -15.73 10.75
CA PRO A 94 -1.57 -16.50 9.85
C PRO A 94 -1.20 -17.99 9.87
N GLY A 95 -2.20 -18.86 9.86
CA GLY A 95 -1.99 -20.31 9.86
C GLY A 95 -1.39 -20.82 8.54
N ASP A 96 -2.02 -20.49 7.41
CA ASP A 96 -1.60 -20.96 6.08
C ASP A 96 -1.48 -19.79 5.10
N HIS A 97 -0.24 -19.37 4.90
CA HIS A 97 0.14 -18.22 4.08
C HIS A 97 0.98 -18.61 2.86
N GLY A 98 1.01 -19.91 2.52
CA GLY A 98 1.75 -20.45 1.38
C GLY A 98 1.07 -20.19 0.03
N LEU A 99 1.75 -20.58 -1.05
CA LEU A 99 1.20 -20.51 -2.41
C LEU A 99 -0.09 -21.36 -2.49
N LYS A 100 -1.16 -20.79 -3.06
CA LYS A 100 -2.41 -21.50 -3.29
C LYS A 100 -2.68 -21.72 -4.76
N LEU A 101 -3.02 -22.96 -5.10
CA LEU A 101 -3.36 -23.39 -6.44
C LEU A 101 -4.85 -23.71 -6.50
N PHE A 102 -5.52 -23.23 -7.54
CA PHE A 102 -6.92 -23.52 -7.81
C PHE A 102 -7.11 -23.85 -9.29
N GLU A 103 -8.00 -24.81 -9.52
CA GLU A 103 -8.63 -24.96 -10.82
C GLU A 103 -9.73 -23.90 -10.98
N PRO A 104 -9.89 -23.27 -12.16
CA PRO A 104 -10.96 -22.29 -12.39
C PRO A 104 -12.35 -22.81 -12.03
N SER A 105 -12.62 -24.10 -12.30
CA SER A 105 -13.90 -24.75 -11.99
C SER A 105 -14.20 -24.80 -10.49
N ALA A 106 -13.19 -24.99 -9.63
CA ALA A 106 -13.32 -24.94 -8.17
C ALA A 106 -13.63 -23.53 -7.65
N LEU A 107 -13.38 -22.50 -8.45
CA LEU A 107 -13.73 -21.10 -8.17
C LEU A 107 -15.08 -20.70 -8.79
N GLY A 108 -15.77 -21.62 -9.47
CA GLY A 108 -16.99 -21.32 -10.24
C GLY A 108 -16.71 -20.56 -11.55
N TRP A 109 -15.45 -20.51 -12.00
CA TRP A 109 -15.05 -19.78 -13.19
C TRP A 109 -15.01 -20.69 -14.42
N ARG A 110 -15.57 -20.21 -15.53
CA ARG A 110 -15.50 -20.85 -16.84
C ARG A 110 -14.58 -20.04 -17.74
N LEU A 111 -13.30 -20.43 -17.78
CA LEU A 111 -12.26 -19.72 -18.52
C LEU A 111 -11.70 -20.58 -19.66
N PRO A 112 -11.43 -20.00 -20.84
CA PRO A 112 -10.80 -20.71 -21.94
C PRO A 112 -9.40 -21.18 -21.55
N GLY A 113 -9.01 -22.39 -21.95
CA GLY A 113 -7.70 -22.97 -21.65
C GLY A 113 -7.52 -23.54 -20.24
N GLN A 114 -8.51 -23.40 -19.35
CA GLN A 114 -8.46 -23.86 -17.95
C GLN A 114 -7.14 -23.50 -17.24
N PRO A 115 -6.80 -22.20 -17.13
CA PRO A 115 -5.52 -21.78 -16.57
C PRO A 115 -5.39 -22.20 -15.11
N ALA A 116 -4.20 -22.65 -14.73
CA ALA A 116 -3.88 -22.81 -13.31
C ALA A 116 -3.89 -21.43 -12.62
N VAL A 117 -4.76 -21.28 -11.62
CA VAL A 117 -4.90 -20.05 -10.82
C VAL A 117 -4.00 -20.14 -9.61
N ARG A 118 -3.09 -19.17 -9.47
CA ARG A 118 -2.12 -19.10 -8.37
C ARG A 118 -2.37 -17.87 -7.53
N PHE A 119 -2.60 -18.03 -6.24
CA PHE A 119 -2.49 -16.93 -5.29
C PHE A 119 -1.12 -17.01 -4.62
N LEU A 120 -0.27 -16.02 -4.87
CA LEU A 120 1.11 -16.02 -4.37
C LEU A 120 1.17 -16.01 -2.84
N PRO A 121 2.22 -16.62 -2.25
CA PRO A 121 2.40 -16.72 -0.80
C PRO A 121 2.59 -15.36 -0.14
N CYS A 122 2.03 -15.19 1.06
CA CYS A 122 2.25 -14.02 1.89
C CYS A 122 3.58 -14.12 2.66
N LEU A 123 4.04 -13.01 3.21
CA LEU A 123 5.33 -12.91 3.90
C LEU A 123 5.19 -13.03 5.44
N GLY A 124 3.98 -12.87 5.96
CA GLY A 124 3.63 -13.01 7.37
C GLY A 124 2.62 -11.96 7.80
N GLY A 125 2.06 -12.06 9.01
CA GLY A 125 1.15 -11.06 9.60
C GLY A 125 0.21 -10.39 8.59
N PHE A 126 0.32 -9.06 8.47
CA PHE A 126 -0.41 -8.27 7.47
C PHE A 126 0.38 -8.01 6.17
N VAL A 127 1.61 -8.54 6.04
CA VAL A 127 2.45 -8.39 4.84
C VAL A 127 2.15 -9.52 3.85
N GLY A 128 1.39 -9.18 2.81
CA GLY A 128 0.94 -10.14 1.81
C GLY A 128 1.85 -10.34 0.61
N SER A 129 1.29 -10.97 -0.40
CA SER A 129 1.97 -11.28 -1.64
C SER A 129 1.99 -10.13 -2.64
N ASP A 130 1.20 -9.08 -2.39
CA ASP A 130 1.35 -7.76 -3.01
C ASP A 130 2.75 -7.18 -2.75
N ILE A 131 3.28 -7.33 -1.54
CA ILE A 131 4.65 -6.89 -1.22
C ILE A 131 5.69 -7.82 -1.82
N LEU A 132 5.43 -9.13 -1.84
CA LEU A 132 6.30 -10.07 -2.60
C LEU A 132 6.38 -9.66 -4.07
N ALA A 133 5.24 -9.35 -4.70
CA ALA A 133 5.20 -8.80 -6.04
C ALA A 133 5.95 -7.46 -6.13
N GLY A 134 5.80 -6.60 -5.11
CA GLY A 134 6.53 -5.35 -5.00
C GLY A 134 8.05 -5.52 -5.05
N ILE A 135 8.58 -6.49 -4.31
CA ILE A 135 10.00 -6.86 -4.30
C ILE A 135 10.49 -7.26 -5.70
N LEU A 136 9.70 -8.03 -6.43
CA LEU A 136 10.04 -8.47 -7.80
C LEU A 136 9.99 -7.30 -8.79
N ALA A 137 8.98 -6.43 -8.66
CA ALA A 137 8.80 -5.26 -9.51
C ALA A 137 9.97 -4.29 -9.42
N THR A 138 10.51 -4.09 -8.21
CA THR A 138 11.67 -3.23 -7.95
C THR A 138 13.01 -3.95 -8.08
N ARG A 139 12.98 -5.27 -8.27
CA ARG A 139 14.15 -6.16 -8.30
C ARG A 139 15.01 -6.05 -7.05
N LEU A 140 14.40 -5.71 -5.91
CA LEU A 140 15.13 -5.47 -4.66
C LEU A 140 15.87 -6.74 -4.20
N ASN A 141 15.33 -7.91 -4.53
CA ASN A 141 15.93 -9.23 -4.33
C ASN A 141 17.13 -9.57 -5.26
N GLU A 142 17.49 -8.68 -6.19
CA GLU A 142 18.57 -8.86 -7.17
C GLU A 142 19.70 -7.82 -7.01
N GLN A 143 19.45 -6.72 -6.29
CA GLN A 143 20.43 -5.62 -6.10
C GLN A 143 21.52 -5.99 -5.10
N ASP A 144 22.75 -5.49 -5.28
CA ASP A 144 23.82 -5.59 -4.27
C ASP A 144 23.69 -4.50 -3.20
N SER A 145 23.34 -3.29 -3.63
CA SER A 145 23.15 -2.13 -2.77
C SER A 145 21.91 -2.27 -1.87
N LEU A 146 21.96 -1.65 -0.71
CA LEU A 146 20.82 -1.59 0.20
C LEU A 146 19.76 -0.64 -0.38
N ALA A 147 18.53 -1.13 -0.47
CA ALA A 147 17.39 -0.34 -0.93
C ALA A 147 16.19 -0.50 0.01
N VAL A 148 15.27 0.47 -0.08
CA VAL A 148 14.02 0.49 0.67
C VAL A 148 12.85 0.54 -0.31
N LEU A 149 11.83 -0.29 -0.08
CA LEU A 149 10.52 -0.17 -0.73
C LEU A 149 9.52 0.24 0.34
N VAL A 150 8.76 1.29 0.09
CA VAL A 150 7.64 1.72 0.92
C VAL A 150 6.39 1.67 0.06
N ASP A 151 5.48 0.74 0.34
CA ASP A 151 4.15 0.72 -0.26
C ASP A 151 3.21 1.53 0.62
N LEU A 152 2.72 2.64 0.07
CA LEU A 152 1.80 3.53 0.76
C LEU A 152 0.38 3.26 0.25
N GLY A 153 -0.33 2.41 0.99
CA GLY A 153 -1.76 2.15 0.83
C GLY A 153 -2.52 2.41 2.13
N THR A 154 -3.57 1.63 2.37
CA THR A 154 -4.36 1.71 3.61
C THR A 154 -3.51 1.35 4.82
N ASN A 155 -2.60 0.39 4.60
CA ASN A 155 -1.51 0.09 5.48
C ASN A 155 -0.20 0.61 4.86
N GLY A 156 0.80 0.75 5.71
CA GLY A 156 2.14 1.11 5.28
C GLY A 156 3.07 -0.08 5.33
N GLU A 157 3.34 -0.72 4.20
CA GLU A 157 4.30 -1.82 4.13
C GLU A 157 5.69 -1.31 3.74
N ILE A 158 6.70 -1.81 4.45
CA ILE A 158 8.09 -1.40 4.25
C ILE A 158 8.92 -2.65 4.05
N VAL A 159 9.82 -2.61 3.07
CA VAL A 159 10.86 -3.61 2.84
C VAL A 159 12.20 -2.93 2.81
N VAL A 160 13.18 -3.45 3.56
CA VAL A 160 14.57 -3.00 3.57
C VAL A 160 15.45 -4.20 3.22
N GLY A 161 16.35 -4.05 2.27
CA GLY A 161 17.35 -5.09 2.02
C GLY A 161 17.95 -5.06 0.63
N ASN A 162 18.47 -6.22 0.23
CA ASN A 162 19.15 -6.44 -1.05
C ASN A 162 19.09 -7.95 -1.42
N ARG A 163 19.90 -8.39 -2.39
CA ARG A 163 19.91 -9.80 -2.83
C ARG A 163 20.29 -10.81 -1.74
N ARG A 164 20.94 -10.39 -0.66
CA ARG A 164 21.42 -11.29 0.41
C ARG A 164 20.33 -11.58 1.43
N ARG A 165 19.57 -10.55 1.82
CA ARG A 165 18.54 -10.62 2.87
C ARG A 165 17.50 -9.52 2.61
N LEU A 166 16.29 -9.74 3.08
CA LEU A 166 15.19 -8.79 3.01
C LEU A 166 14.47 -8.77 4.35
N LEU A 167 14.24 -7.59 4.91
CA LEU A 167 13.40 -7.39 6.08
C LEU A 167 12.12 -6.70 5.64
N CYS A 168 10.98 -7.19 6.07
CA CYS A 168 9.70 -6.54 5.78
C CYS A 168 8.84 -6.37 7.01
N ALA A 169 8.02 -5.34 7.03
CA ALA A 169 7.03 -5.09 8.07
C ALA A 169 5.82 -4.36 7.51
N SER A 170 4.70 -4.44 8.21
CA SER A 170 3.54 -3.57 8.00
C SER A 170 3.40 -2.62 9.19
N THR A 171 2.98 -1.39 8.91
CA THR A 171 2.71 -0.35 9.90
C THR A 171 1.25 0.04 9.82
N ALA A 172 0.65 0.28 10.99
CA ALA A 172 -0.69 0.86 11.08
C ALA A 172 -0.63 2.37 10.82
N ALA A 173 -0.25 2.77 9.60
CA ALA A 173 -0.25 4.18 9.20
C ALA A 173 -1.67 4.77 9.19
N GLY A 174 -2.70 3.92 9.05
CA GLY A 174 -4.08 4.38 8.97
C GLY A 174 -4.38 5.09 7.65
N PRO A 175 -5.66 5.39 7.37
CA PRO A 175 -6.10 5.74 6.03
C PRO A 175 -5.97 7.25 5.73
N ALA A 176 -5.16 8.00 6.49
CA ALA A 176 -4.99 9.44 6.32
C ALA A 176 -4.52 9.80 4.90
N PHE A 177 -3.58 9.01 4.35
CA PHE A 177 -3.09 9.18 2.97
C PHE A 177 -4.13 8.85 1.88
N GLU A 178 -5.22 8.16 2.23
CA GLU A 178 -6.33 7.92 1.31
C GLU A 178 -7.43 8.99 1.43
N GLY A 179 -7.24 9.97 2.33
CA GLY A 179 -8.23 10.99 2.66
C GLY A 179 -9.36 10.47 3.54
N ALA A 180 -9.27 9.26 4.13
CA ALA A 180 -10.26 8.81 5.10
C ALA A 180 -9.87 9.25 6.51
N ARG A 181 -10.88 9.48 7.37
CA ARG A 181 -10.72 10.06 8.73
C ARG A 181 -10.13 11.48 8.74
N ILE A 182 -10.13 12.14 7.59
CA ILE A 182 -9.79 13.56 7.43
C ILE A 182 -11.11 14.31 7.20
N ALA A 183 -11.34 15.41 7.91
CA ALA A 183 -12.63 16.08 8.00
C ALA A 183 -13.23 16.46 6.63
N MET A 184 -12.40 16.95 5.72
CA MET A 184 -12.75 17.18 4.31
C MET A 184 -11.88 16.34 3.36
N GLY A 185 -11.42 15.19 3.85
CA GLY A 185 -10.64 14.26 3.04
C GLY A 185 -11.50 13.54 2.00
N MET A 186 -10.91 13.29 0.84
CA MET A 186 -11.53 12.52 -0.23
C MET A 186 -10.46 11.81 -1.07
N ARG A 187 -10.88 10.80 -1.84
CA ARG A 187 -9.99 10.20 -2.84
C ARG A 187 -9.63 11.21 -3.94
N ALA A 188 -8.49 10.98 -4.60
CA ALA A 188 -8.08 11.77 -5.76
C ALA A 188 -9.13 11.64 -6.89
N ALA A 189 -9.99 12.64 -7.00
CA ALA A 189 -11.10 12.72 -7.94
C ALA A 189 -11.44 14.20 -8.20
N THR A 190 -12.32 14.47 -9.17
CA THR A 190 -12.76 15.83 -9.51
C THR A 190 -13.24 16.61 -8.29
N GLY A 191 -12.64 17.77 -8.04
CA GLY A 191 -12.87 18.63 -6.88
C GLY A 191 -11.92 18.40 -5.70
N ALA A 192 -11.02 17.41 -5.75
CA ALA A 192 -10.00 17.23 -4.73
C ALA A 192 -8.85 18.24 -4.93
N ILE A 193 -8.45 18.92 -3.86
CA ILE A 193 -7.15 19.59 -3.78
C ILE A 193 -6.07 18.50 -3.77
N ALA A 194 -5.24 18.48 -4.82
CA ALA A 194 -4.24 17.44 -5.04
C ALA A 194 -2.80 17.90 -4.85
N GLU A 195 -2.55 19.19 -5.00
CA GLU A 195 -1.25 19.80 -4.75
C GLU A 195 -1.45 21.12 -4.02
N VAL A 196 -0.55 21.41 -3.08
CA VAL A 196 -0.51 22.68 -2.36
C VAL A 196 0.93 23.17 -2.34
N SER A 197 1.14 24.40 -2.78
CA SER A 197 2.46 25.04 -2.76
C SER A 197 2.39 26.41 -2.11
N VAL A 198 3.54 26.91 -1.68
CA VAL A 198 3.67 28.30 -1.21
C VAL A 198 4.22 29.14 -2.35
N CYS A 199 3.56 30.25 -2.66
CA CYS A 199 4.03 31.26 -3.61
C CYS A 199 3.81 32.65 -2.98
N ASP A 200 4.87 33.44 -2.86
CA ASP A 200 4.84 34.79 -2.27
C ASP A 200 4.18 34.86 -0.87
N GLY A 201 4.38 33.82 -0.05
CA GLY A 201 3.78 33.73 1.30
C GLY A 201 2.30 33.33 1.31
N HIS A 202 1.72 33.01 0.17
CA HIS A 202 0.34 32.56 0.03
C HIS A 202 0.26 31.09 -0.42
N LEU A 203 -0.83 30.42 -0.04
CA LEU A 203 -1.11 29.07 -0.54
C LEU A 203 -1.63 29.14 -1.98
N ASN A 204 -1.05 28.31 -2.84
CA ASN A 204 -1.59 28.00 -4.15
C ASN A 204 -2.07 26.54 -4.13
N CYS A 205 -3.35 26.31 -4.43
CA CYS A 205 -3.97 24.98 -4.39
C CYS A 205 -4.39 24.55 -5.79
N HIS A 206 -3.89 23.42 -6.26
CA HIS A 206 -4.33 22.81 -7.52
C HIS A 206 -5.48 21.84 -7.26
N VAL A 207 -6.62 22.07 -7.93
CA VAL A 207 -7.83 21.26 -7.82
C VAL A 207 -8.03 20.41 -9.06
N LEU A 208 -8.21 19.09 -8.87
CA LEU A 208 -8.43 18.17 -9.98
C LEU A 208 -9.75 18.47 -10.70
N GLY A 209 -9.69 18.49 -12.04
CA GLY A 209 -10.86 18.68 -12.90
C GLY A 209 -11.34 20.13 -13.03
N SER A 210 -10.50 21.11 -12.67
CA SER A 210 -10.74 22.54 -12.93
C SER A 210 -12.10 23.06 -12.43
N CYS A 211 -12.53 22.58 -11.27
CA CYS A 211 -13.79 22.96 -10.63
C CYS A 211 -13.53 23.51 -9.22
N PRO A 212 -14.54 24.09 -8.54
CA PRO A 212 -14.40 24.47 -7.14
C PRO A 212 -13.96 23.30 -6.25
N PRO A 213 -13.13 23.55 -5.22
CA PRO A 213 -12.67 22.49 -4.34
C PRO A 213 -13.81 21.97 -3.47
N ARG A 214 -13.81 20.67 -3.22
CA ARG A 214 -14.82 19.96 -2.41
C ARG A 214 -14.21 19.17 -1.25
N GLY A 215 -12.90 18.92 -1.33
CA GLY A 215 -12.13 18.24 -0.31
C GLY A 215 -10.66 18.20 -0.69
N ILE A 216 -9.89 17.43 0.06
CA ILE A 216 -8.44 17.26 -0.08
C ILE A 216 -8.10 15.77 -0.22
N CYS A 217 -7.25 15.42 -1.18
CA CYS A 217 -6.73 14.05 -1.25
C CYS A 217 -5.39 13.92 -0.53
N GLY A 218 -4.91 12.69 -0.34
CA GLY A 218 -3.69 12.45 0.44
C GLY A 218 -2.48 13.25 -0.01
N SER A 219 -2.29 13.45 -1.32
CA SER A 219 -1.15 14.23 -1.85
C SER A 219 -1.28 15.69 -1.46
N GLY A 220 -2.48 16.26 -1.63
CA GLY A 220 -2.81 17.60 -1.18
C GLY A 220 -2.66 17.75 0.34
N LEU A 221 -2.98 16.72 1.14
CA LEU A 221 -2.83 16.75 2.60
C LEU A 221 -1.36 16.83 3.02
N VAL A 222 -0.49 16.02 2.43
CA VAL A 222 0.95 16.07 2.69
C VAL A 222 1.53 17.42 2.28
N ASP A 223 1.15 17.92 1.11
CA ASP A 223 1.56 19.24 0.62
C ASP A 223 1.05 20.38 1.50
N ALA A 224 -0.22 20.34 1.92
CA ALA A 224 -0.82 21.36 2.77
C ALA A 224 -0.12 21.45 4.13
N VAL A 225 0.24 20.30 4.72
CA VAL A 225 0.99 20.30 5.97
C VAL A 225 2.43 20.77 5.77
N ALA A 226 3.10 20.37 4.68
CA ALA A 226 4.43 20.87 4.34
C ALA A 226 4.44 22.40 4.14
N ALA A 227 3.47 22.93 3.40
CA ALA A 227 3.28 24.36 3.19
C ALA A 227 2.95 25.10 4.49
N GLY A 228 2.10 24.51 5.34
CA GLY A 228 1.79 25.06 6.66
C GLY A 228 3.01 25.11 7.60
N LEU A 229 3.93 24.16 7.51
CA LEU A 229 5.22 24.19 8.22
C LEU A 229 6.14 25.28 7.67
N GLU A 230 6.19 25.45 6.35
CA GLU A 230 6.97 26.52 5.69
C GLU A 230 6.48 27.92 6.09
N LEU A 231 5.16 28.12 6.14
CA LEU A 231 4.53 29.38 6.53
C LEU A 231 4.51 29.63 8.04
N GLY A 232 4.94 28.67 8.86
CA GLY A 232 4.88 28.74 10.33
C GLY A 232 3.46 28.67 10.91
N TRP A 233 2.47 28.28 10.09
CA TRP A 233 1.08 28.05 10.54
C TRP A 233 0.95 26.77 11.35
N ILE A 234 1.81 25.79 11.05
CA ILE A 234 1.92 24.52 11.77
C ILE A 234 3.29 24.51 12.44
N GLN A 235 3.30 24.26 13.75
CA GLN A 235 4.54 24.11 14.51
C GLN A 235 5.13 22.70 14.31
N PRO A 236 6.43 22.48 14.59
CA PRO A 236 7.03 21.14 14.54
C PRO A 236 6.32 20.09 15.42
N SER A 237 5.61 20.52 16.46
CA SER A 237 4.76 19.67 17.29
C SER A 237 3.48 19.19 16.59
N GLY A 238 3.16 19.74 15.41
CA GLY A 238 1.90 19.60 14.68
C GLY A 238 0.77 20.50 15.17
N LYS A 239 1.04 21.39 16.14
CA LYS A 239 0.05 22.35 16.62
C LYS A 239 -0.13 23.49 15.62
N LEU A 240 -1.38 23.84 15.32
CA LEU A 240 -1.70 25.08 14.60
C LEU A 240 -1.36 26.31 15.45
N ALA A 241 -0.69 27.28 14.84
CA ALA A 241 -0.27 28.51 15.52
C ALA A 241 -1.49 29.37 15.92
N ASN A 242 -2.51 29.45 15.06
CA ASN A 242 -3.69 30.29 15.25
C ASN A 242 -4.97 29.47 15.06
N GLY A 243 -5.70 29.24 16.15
CA GLY A 243 -6.98 28.53 16.12
C GLY A 243 -6.86 27.01 15.93
N ASN A 244 -7.94 26.38 15.48
CA ASN A 244 -8.05 24.92 15.33
C ASN A 244 -8.21 24.46 13.87
N SER A 245 -8.21 25.39 12.91
CA SER A 245 -8.27 25.08 11.48
C SER A 245 -7.71 26.22 10.64
N VAL A 246 -7.28 25.90 9.42
CA VAL A 246 -6.86 26.86 8.39
C VAL A 246 -7.64 26.62 7.11
N VAL A 247 -8.03 27.68 6.42
CA VAL A 247 -8.68 27.57 5.10
C VAL A 247 -7.58 27.35 4.06
N LEU A 248 -7.66 26.26 3.30
CA LEU A 248 -6.74 26.01 2.19
C LEU A 248 -7.26 26.69 0.92
N ALA A 249 -8.48 26.35 0.53
CA ALA A 249 -9.22 26.98 -0.55
C ALA A 249 -10.72 26.79 -0.29
N SER A 250 -11.47 27.89 -0.15
CA SER A 250 -12.88 27.84 0.28
C SER A 250 -13.71 26.89 -0.59
N PRO A 251 -14.50 25.97 0.02
CA PRO A 251 -14.77 25.83 1.45
C PRO A 251 -13.82 24.88 2.21
N VAL A 252 -12.80 24.32 1.55
CA VAL A 252 -11.92 23.30 2.12
C VAL A 252 -10.97 23.90 3.17
N THR A 253 -10.99 23.29 4.35
CA THR A 253 -10.17 23.63 5.51
C THR A 253 -9.40 22.41 5.99
N LEU A 254 -8.25 22.67 6.59
CA LEU A 254 -7.41 21.69 7.28
C LEU A 254 -7.52 21.94 8.78
N THR A 255 -7.94 20.93 9.53
CA THR A 255 -8.16 21.03 10.98
C THR A 255 -6.95 20.52 11.78
N GLN A 256 -6.91 20.88 13.07
CA GLN A 256 -5.93 20.34 14.00
C GLN A 256 -6.00 18.80 14.09
N SER A 257 -7.19 18.20 13.99
CA SER A 257 -7.36 16.75 14.03
C SER A 257 -6.78 16.09 12.78
N ASP A 258 -6.98 16.69 11.61
CA ASP A 258 -6.44 16.18 10.35
C ASP A 258 -4.91 16.12 10.37
N ILE A 259 -4.27 17.14 10.95
CA ILE A 259 -2.82 17.18 11.14
C ILE A 259 -2.36 16.06 12.09
N ARG A 260 -3.12 15.77 13.14
CA ARG A 260 -2.81 14.67 14.08
C ARG A 260 -2.91 13.31 13.40
N GLU A 261 -3.94 13.07 12.60
CA GLU A 261 -4.06 11.83 11.82
C GLU A 261 -2.89 11.66 10.86
N LEU A 262 -2.45 12.74 10.18
CA LEU A 262 -1.26 12.68 9.33
C LEU A 262 0.02 12.39 10.14
N GLN A 263 0.17 12.97 11.34
CA GLN A 263 1.33 12.70 12.20
C GLN A 263 1.42 11.23 12.63
N LEU A 264 0.30 10.61 12.96
CA LEU A 264 0.25 9.19 13.29
C LEU A 264 0.69 8.36 12.07
N ALA A 265 0.12 8.66 10.89
CA ALA A 265 0.41 7.94 9.67
C ALA A 265 1.88 8.03 9.27
N LYS A 266 2.42 9.25 9.19
CA LYS A 266 3.81 9.48 8.80
C LYS A 266 4.79 8.99 9.86
N GLY A 267 4.44 9.12 11.15
CA GLY A 267 5.26 8.64 12.26
C GLY A 267 5.43 7.14 12.22
N ALA A 268 4.37 6.39 11.91
CA ALA A 268 4.38 4.93 11.80
C ALA A 268 5.34 4.46 10.70
N ILE A 269 5.24 5.07 9.50
CA ILE A 269 6.11 4.75 8.37
C ILE A 269 7.58 5.07 8.69
N ALA A 270 7.85 6.30 9.14
CA ALA A 270 9.23 6.74 9.40
C ALA A 270 9.89 5.93 10.53
N ALA A 271 9.15 5.59 11.58
CA ALA A 271 9.62 4.70 12.64
C ALA A 271 9.87 3.27 12.14
N GLY A 272 8.98 2.74 11.29
CA GLY A 272 9.16 1.43 10.66
C GLY A 272 10.44 1.38 9.81
N ILE A 273 10.70 2.40 8.99
CA ILE A 273 11.92 2.48 8.17
C ILE A 273 13.17 2.48 9.07
N ARG A 274 13.19 3.34 10.09
CA ARG A 274 14.33 3.44 11.03
C ARG A 274 14.57 2.12 11.77
N LEU A 275 13.51 1.45 12.21
CA LEU A 275 13.62 0.20 12.93
C LEU A 275 14.12 -0.93 12.02
N LEU A 276 13.61 -1.04 10.80
CA LEU A 276 14.07 -2.04 9.84
C LEU A 276 15.54 -1.83 9.45
N LEU A 277 15.98 -0.58 9.26
CA LEU A 277 17.40 -0.25 9.03
C LEU A 277 18.27 -0.60 10.24
N SER A 278 17.81 -0.28 11.45
CA SER A 278 18.51 -0.66 12.69
C SER A 278 18.64 -2.18 12.82
N GLN A 279 17.57 -2.95 12.56
CA GLN A 279 17.58 -4.42 12.56
C GLN A 279 18.44 -5.01 11.43
N TRP A 280 18.59 -4.28 10.34
CA TRP A 280 19.54 -4.62 9.29
C TRP A 280 21.00 -4.37 9.70
N GLY A 281 21.23 -3.42 10.62
CA GLY A 281 22.55 -2.92 10.97
C GLY A 281 23.05 -1.81 10.05
N ALA A 282 22.14 -1.01 9.47
CA ALA A 282 22.44 0.10 8.56
C ALA A 282 21.85 1.42 9.05
N GLN A 283 22.39 2.52 8.52
CA GLN A 283 21.91 3.88 8.68
C GLN A 283 21.14 4.33 7.43
N LEU A 284 20.40 5.43 7.54
CA LEU A 284 19.72 6.06 6.40
C LEU A 284 20.68 6.39 5.25
N THR A 285 21.92 6.78 5.57
CA THR A 285 22.97 7.12 4.61
C THR A 285 23.50 5.93 3.81
N ASP A 286 23.27 4.69 4.27
CA ASP A 286 23.71 3.49 3.58
C ASP A 286 22.73 3.07 2.46
N VAL A 287 21.52 3.65 2.46
CA VAL A 287 20.48 3.36 1.47
C VAL A 287 20.82 4.04 0.15
N SER A 288 20.95 3.23 -0.90
CA SER A 288 21.27 3.72 -2.24
C SER A 288 20.03 4.07 -3.07
N GLN A 289 18.86 3.51 -2.71
CA GLN A 289 17.62 3.71 -3.46
C GLN A 289 16.39 3.49 -2.59
N VAL A 290 15.37 4.32 -2.81
CA VAL A 290 14.07 4.25 -2.14
C VAL A 290 12.96 4.22 -3.19
N PHE A 291 12.13 3.20 -3.15
CA PHE A 291 10.97 3.03 -4.01
C PHE A 291 9.70 3.41 -3.24
N LEU A 292 8.95 4.39 -3.74
CA LEU A 292 7.62 4.72 -3.23
C LEU A 292 6.56 4.08 -4.12
N ALA A 293 5.89 3.06 -3.59
CA ALA A 293 4.84 2.32 -4.27
C ALA A 293 3.46 2.66 -3.72
N GLY A 294 2.44 2.09 -4.34
CA GLY A 294 1.06 2.29 -3.96
C GLY A 294 0.42 3.44 -4.73
N ALA A 295 -0.91 3.49 -4.69
CA ALA A 295 -1.68 4.52 -5.39
C ALA A 295 -1.30 5.93 -4.91
N PHE A 296 -0.99 6.07 -3.62
CA PHE A 296 -0.54 7.33 -3.04
C PHE A 296 0.95 7.61 -3.30
N GLY A 297 1.83 6.63 -3.07
CA GLY A 297 3.28 6.79 -3.24
C GLY A 297 3.72 7.16 -4.67
N ASN A 298 2.88 6.88 -5.68
CA ASN A 298 3.14 7.28 -7.06
C ASN A 298 2.96 8.79 -7.33
N TYR A 299 2.10 9.48 -6.58
CA TYR A 299 1.75 10.88 -6.82
C TYR A 299 2.16 11.82 -5.69
N ILE A 300 2.71 11.28 -4.60
CA ILE A 300 3.19 12.09 -3.49
C ILE A 300 4.35 12.99 -3.92
N ASN A 301 4.28 14.27 -3.53
CA ASN A 301 5.41 15.17 -3.69
C ASN A 301 6.54 14.75 -2.73
N ARG A 302 7.67 14.30 -3.29
CA ARG A 302 8.82 13.80 -2.52
C ARG A 302 9.43 14.88 -1.62
N ALA A 303 9.42 16.15 -2.03
CA ALA A 303 9.93 17.25 -1.22
C ALA A 303 9.03 17.50 -0.01
N SER A 304 7.70 17.52 -0.21
CA SER A 304 6.74 17.63 0.89
C SER A 304 6.80 16.43 1.84
N ALA A 305 6.88 15.21 1.30
CA ALA A 305 7.06 13.98 2.07
C ALA A 305 8.30 14.04 2.97
N ARG A 306 9.41 14.55 2.42
CA ARG A 306 10.64 14.78 3.19
C ARG A 306 10.46 15.89 4.24
N ARG A 307 9.81 17.01 3.87
CA ARG A 307 9.58 18.15 4.76
C ARG A 307 8.76 17.75 6.00
N ILE A 308 7.77 16.89 5.85
CA ILE A 308 6.98 16.38 6.98
C ILE A 308 7.68 15.22 7.72
N GLY A 309 8.83 14.75 7.24
CA GLY A 309 9.55 13.61 7.83
C GLY A 309 8.82 12.28 7.69
N LEU A 310 8.02 12.11 6.62
CA LEU A 310 7.49 10.80 6.23
C LEU A 310 8.63 9.91 5.72
N ILE A 311 9.53 10.52 4.95
CA ILE A 311 10.79 9.95 4.49
C ILE A 311 11.92 10.92 4.85
N ASP A 312 13.11 10.40 5.09
CA ASP A 312 14.28 11.22 5.47
C ASP A 312 15.50 10.84 4.63
N PHE A 313 15.28 10.82 3.31
CA PHE A 313 16.27 10.44 2.31
C PHE A 313 16.53 11.60 1.34
N PRO A 314 17.73 11.68 0.73
CA PRO A 314 17.98 12.58 -0.39
C PRO A 314 16.98 12.32 -1.54
N LEU A 315 16.46 13.38 -2.16
CA LEU A 315 15.36 13.27 -3.14
C LEU A 315 15.80 12.54 -4.42
N GLU A 316 17.09 12.58 -4.74
CA GLU A 316 17.72 11.93 -5.88
C GLU A 316 17.67 10.41 -5.82
N ILE A 317 17.61 9.82 -4.61
CA ILE A 317 17.51 8.36 -4.45
C ILE A 317 16.07 7.87 -4.27
N VAL A 318 15.10 8.79 -4.15
CA VAL A 318 13.68 8.48 -3.94
C VAL A 318 12.95 8.49 -5.27
N GLN A 319 12.38 7.36 -5.69
CA GLN A 319 11.67 7.24 -6.95
C GLN A 319 10.28 6.62 -6.79
N PRO A 320 9.28 7.11 -7.54
CA PRO A 320 7.98 6.45 -7.61
C PRO A 320 8.11 5.11 -8.35
N ALA A 321 7.40 4.09 -7.86
CA ALA A 321 7.40 2.73 -8.43
C ALA A 321 6.03 2.29 -8.96
N GLY A 322 5.01 3.15 -8.86
CA GLY A 322 3.65 2.88 -9.32
C GLY A 322 2.97 1.74 -8.56
N ASN A 323 2.08 1.02 -9.25
CA ASN A 323 1.44 -0.18 -8.72
C ASN A 323 2.38 -1.39 -8.87
N THR A 324 3.28 -1.54 -7.91
CA THR A 324 4.28 -2.60 -7.89
C THR A 324 3.65 -3.98 -7.70
N ALA A 325 2.50 -4.10 -7.03
CA ALA A 325 1.76 -5.35 -6.90
C ALA A 325 1.33 -5.92 -8.27
N LEU A 326 0.73 -5.10 -9.15
CA LEU A 326 0.33 -5.54 -10.49
C LEU A 326 1.55 -5.78 -11.40
N LEU A 327 2.56 -4.92 -11.35
CA LEU A 327 3.78 -5.10 -12.13
C LEU A 327 4.51 -6.39 -11.71
N GLY A 328 4.60 -6.65 -10.41
CA GLY A 328 5.21 -7.85 -9.86
C GLY A 328 4.43 -9.12 -10.16
N ALA A 329 3.08 -9.08 -10.09
CA ALA A 329 2.23 -10.19 -10.52
C ALA A 329 2.43 -10.52 -12.01
N LYS A 330 2.62 -9.49 -12.84
CA LYS A 330 2.95 -9.67 -14.26
C LYS A 330 4.35 -10.27 -14.46
N LEU A 331 5.35 -9.81 -13.71
CA LEU A 331 6.70 -10.39 -13.76
C LEU A 331 6.70 -11.85 -13.29
N ALA A 332 5.94 -12.15 -12.24
CA ALA A 332 5.75 -13.50 -11.72
C ALA A 332 5.29 -14.48 -12.81
N LEU A 333 4.43 -14.06 -13.76
CA LEU A 333 4.00 -14.92 -14.89
C LEU A 333 5.15 -15.44 -15.76
N PHE A 334 6.30 -14.77 -15.76
CA PHE A 334 7.50 -15.20 -16.49
C PHE A 334 8.40 -16.12 -15.68
N SER A 335 8.20 -16.21 -14.37
CA SER A 335 8.96 -17.08 -13.45
C SER A 335 8.21 -18.37 -13.10
N LEU A 336 7.01 -18.58 -13.67
CA LEU A 336 6.22 -19.81 -13.54
C LEU A 336 6.72 -20.90 -14.51
N HIS A 337 7.92 -21.42 -14.28
CA HIS A 337 8.45 -22.57 -15.04
C HIS A 337 7.96 -23.92 -14.45
N ASP A 338 7.79 -24.01 -13.12
CA ASP A 338 7.32 -25.19 -12.35
C ASP A 338 6.14 -24.85 -11.40
N HIS A 339 5.78 -25.75 -10.46
CA HIS A 339 4.70 -25.56 -9.48
C HIS A 339 4.85 -24.25 -8.67
N ASP A 340 6.01 -24.04 -8.06
CA ASP A 340 6.26 -22.92 -7.13
C ASP A 340 7.14 -21.80 -7.71
N GLY A 341 7.67 -21.97 -8.93
CA GLY A 341 8.63 -21.02 -9.54
C GLY A 341 9.85 -20.76 -8.66
N SER A 342 10.43 -19.54 -8.74
CA SER A 342 11.58 -19.13 -7.94
C SER A 342 11.20 -18.58 -6.54
N PHE A 343 9.92 -18.63 -6.16
CA PHE A 343 9.45 -18.01 -4.91
C PHE A 343 10.07 -18.63 -3.65
N PRO A 344 10.24 -19.96 -3.52
CA PRO A 344 10.87 -20.55 -2.33
C PRO A 344 12.28 -20.02 -2.02
N GLU A 345 13.06 -19.66 -3.05
CA GLU A 345 14.41 -19.07 -2.87
C GLU A 345 14.37 -17.61 -2.44
N VAL A 346 13.39 -16.85 -2.92
CA VAL A 346 13.19 -15.46 -2.51
C VAL A 346 12.67 -15.41 -1.08
N LEU A 347 11.67 -16.22 -0.76
CA LEU A 347 11.05 -16.30 0.56
C LEU A 347 12.05 -16.67 1.66
N ARG A 348 12.99 -17.60 1.39
CA ARG A 348 14.05 -17.98 2.36
C ARG A 348 14.95 -16.82 2.77
N ARG A 349 15.02 -15.74 1.98
CA ARG A 349 15.80 -14.54 2.27
C ARG A 349 14.98 -13.43 2.92
N ILE A 350 13.66 -13.57 2.96
CA ILE A 350 12.74 -12.60 3.54
C ILE A 350 12.47 -12.95 5.00
N GLN A 351 12.58 -11.96 5.87
CA GLN A 351 12.21 -12.04 7.27
C GLN A 351 11.17 -10.97 7.58
N HIS A 352 10.00 -11.41 8.03
CA HIS A 352 8.97 -10.52 8.54
C HIS A 352 9.28 -10.09 9.98
N LEU A 353 9.28 -8.78 10.22
CA LEU A 353 9.46 -8.19 11.54
C LEU A 353 8.13 -7.61 12.03
N ARG A 354 7.76 -8.00 13.25
CA ARG A 354 6.56 -7.52 13.95
C ARG A 354 6.95 -6.27 14.73
N LEU A 355 6.56 -5.10 14.22
CA LEU A 355 6.98 -3.82 14.78
C LEU A 355 6.38 -3.55 16.16
N ASP A 356 5.18 -4.04 16.42
CA ASP A 356 4.49 -3.96 17.71
C ASP A 356 5.23 -4.69 18.84
N GLU A 357 5.97 -5.75 18.51
CA GLU A 357 6.82 -6.49 19.45
C GLU A 357 8.29 -6.08 19.40
N ALA A 358 8.69 -5.22 18.46
CA ALA A 358 10.08 -4.86 18.26
C ALA A 358 10.54 -3.83 19.32
N PRO A 359 11.63 -4.11 20.06
CA PRO A 359 12.18 -3.17 21.03
C PRO A 359 12.50 -1.81 20.38
N GLY A 360 12.08 -0.73 21.05
CA GLY A 360 12.32 0.64 20.59
C GLY A 360 11.35 1.17 19.53
N PHE A 361 10.37 0.37 19.05
CA PHE A 361 9.39 0.88 18.08
C PHE A 361 8.56 2.04 18.64
N HIS A 362 8.08 1.95 19.89
CA HIS A 362 7.26 3.00 20.48
C HIS A 362 8.02 4.32 20.63
N GLU A 363 9.29 4.27 21.05
CA GLU A 363 10.16 5.44 21.14
C GLU A 363 10.41 6.05 19.77
N ALA A 364 10.79 5.22 18.78
CA ALA A 364 10.99 5.65 17.41
C ALA A 364 9.72 6.27 16.79
N PHE A 365 8.55 5.73 17.11
CA PHE A 365 7.25 6.25 16.69
C PHE A 365 6.96 7.63 17.30
N VAL A 366 7.14 7.78 18.61
CA VAL A 366 6.93 9.06 19.30
C VAL A 366 7.86 10.13 18.75
N ASP A 367 9.14 9.81 18.55
CA ASP A 367 10.10 10.72 17.95
C ASP A 367 9.72 11.10 16.51
N ALA A 368 9.26 10.11 15.73
CA ALA A 368 8.84 10.29 14.35
C ALA A 368 7.52 11.07 14.19
N MET A 369 6.71 11.24 15.25
CA MET A 369 5.48 12.04 15.17
C MET A 369 5.76 13.55 14.99
N ARG A 370 6.86 14.07 15.54
CA ARG A 370 7.23 15.49 15.36
C ARG A 370 7.61 15.75 13.90
N PHE A 371 7.17 16.86 13.34
CA PHE A 371 7.66 17.29 12.04
C PHE A 371 9.12 17.76 12.17
N PRO A 372 9.99 17.44 11.20
CA PRO A 372 11.35 17.96 11.18
C PRO A 372 11.36 19.49 11.21
N CYS A 373 12.29 20.07 11.96
CA CYS A 373 12.51 21.51 11.99
C CYS A 373 13.14 21.99 10.68
#